data_AF-A0A1H0F8D7-F1
#
_entry.id   AF-A0A1H0F8D7-F1
#
_cell.length_a   1.000
_cell.length_b   1.000
_cell.length_c   1.000
_cell.angle_alpha   90.00
_cell.angle_beta   90.00
_cell.angle_gamma   90.00
#
_symmetry.space_group_name_H-M   'P 1'
#
loop_
_entity.id
_entity.type
_entity.pdbx_description
1 polymer ?
#
loop_
_entity_poly.entity_id
_entity_poly.type
_entity_poly.pdbx_seq_one_letter_code
_entity_poly.pdbx_strand_id
1 'polypeptide(L)'
;MSEPARSLPPESSGRPAPGPLRDWLSAMKTHSPAEAPRRDPKAGHGAAETAWAPRVVAPAGPSPAAEPEDADISELMAENLMLKAKLRLEAERQDELQAILAEEIRTLRAHIQDEIGSLDELRAEQAEIRAERERFKTERERAAAERSALVGERDALREERDLWRARTEALAQPLFQMQKR
;
A
#
# COMPACT_ATOMS: atom_id res chain seq x y z
N MET A 1 -20.91 29.63 24.25
CA MET A 1 -20.00 28.57 24.73
C MET A 1 -19.33 28.00 23.51
N SER A 2 -18.21 28.60 23.10
CA SER A 2 -17.45 28.21 21.91
C SER A 2 -16.17 27.56 22.40
N GLU A 3 -15.98 26.27 22.18
CA GLU A 3 -14.68 25.62 22.35
C GLU A 3 -13.84 25.82 21.08
N PRO A 4 -12.63 26.41 21.17
CA PRO A 4 -11.74 26.50 20.04
C PRO A 4 -10.80 25.29 19.95
N ALA A 5 -10.55 24.89 18.70
CA ALA A 5 -9.53 24.01 18.17
C ALA A 5 -8.42 23.52 19.13
N ARG A 6 -8.34 22.19 19.28
CA ARG A 6 -7.13 21.51 19.74
C ARG A 6 -6.03 21.67 18.68
N SER A 7 -5.08 22.55 18.96
CA SER A 7 -3.81 22.64 18.24
C SER A 7 -2.95 21.40 18.53
N LEU A 8 -2.73 20.57 17.51
CA LEU A 8 -1.63 19.59 17.54
C LEU A 8 -0.34 20.29 17.09
N PRO A 9 0.81 20.05 17.74
CA PRO A 9 2.08 20.63 17.34
C PRO A 9 2.59 20.02 16.01
N PRO A 10 3.36 20.75 15.20
CA PRO A 10 4.03 20.17 14.05
C PRO A 10 5.23 19.34 14.53
N GLU A 11 5.14 18.02 14.47
CA GLU A 11 6.31 17.17 14.66
C GLU A 11 7.27 17.37 13.48
N SER A 12 8.31 18.16 13.72
CA SER A 12 9.45 18.31 12.84
C SER A 12 10.31 17.04 12.87
N SER A 13 10.46 16.42 11.71
CA SER A 13 11.70 15.82 11.21
C SER A 13 12.59 15.09 12.23
N GLY A 14 12.17 13.91 12.66
CA GLY A 14 13.09 12.87 13.16
C GLY A 14 13.15 11.74 12.12
N ARG A 15 14.34 11.37 11.65
CA ARG A 15 14.50 10.11 10.89
C ARG A 15 13.91 8.98 11.74
N PRO A 16 13.05 8.10 11.20
CA PRO A 16 12.61 6.94 11.96
C PRO A 16 13.85 6.12 12.31
N ALA A 17 13.98 5.78 13.60
CA ALA A 17 15.00 4.88 14.10
C ALA A 17 15.05 3.63 13.21
N PRO A 18 16.24 3.13 12.85
CA PRO A 18 16.36 1.94 12.01
C PRO A 18 15.67 0.79 12.73
N GLY A 19 14.55 0.33 12.15
CA GLY A 19 13.83 -0.81 12.66
C GLY A 19 14.60 -2.11 12.38
N PRO A 20 14.30 -3.18 13.11
CA PRO A 20 14.99 -4.48 13.00
C PRO A 20 14.97 -5.05 11.57
N LEU A 21 13.95 -4.70 10.77
CA LEU A 21 13.86 -5.07 9.36
C LEU A 21 15.00 -4.47 8.52
N ARG A 22 15.43 -3.24 8.84
CA ARG A 22 16.46 -2.52 8.09
C ARG A 22 17.86 -3.04 8.42
N ASP A 23 18.06 -3.46 9.66
CA ASP A 23 19.28 -4.15 10.10
C ASP A 23 19.35 -5.55 9.49
N TRP A 24 18.22 -6.25 9.42
CA TRP A 24 18.11 -7.55 8.75
C TRP A 24 18.37 -7.45 7.24
N LEU A 25 17.81 -6.45 6.56
CA LEU A 25 18.08 -6.18 5.14
C LEU A 25 19.55 -5.78 4.89
N SER A 26 20.17 -5.07 5.82
CA SER A 26 21.60 -4.70 5.74
C SER A 26 22.50 -5.92 5.91
N ALA A 27 22.15 -6.82 6.84
CA ALA A 27 22.85 -8.08 7.05
C ALA A 27 22.68 -9.05 5.86
N MET A 28 21.53 -9.10 5.19
CA MET A 28 21.42 -9.89 3.94
C MET A 28 22.22 -9.27 2.79
N LYS A 29 22.31 -7.95 2.73
CA LYS A 29 23.07 -7.26 1.67
C LYS A 29 24.58 -7.51 1.77
N THR A 30 25.11 -7.75 2.97
CA THR A 30 26.52 -8.15 3.16
C THR A 30 26.81 -9.60 2.75
N HIS A 31 25.78 -10.45 2.62
CA HIS A 31 25.90 -11.86 2.23
C HIS A 31 25.49 -12.14 0.77
N SER A 32 25.10 -11.11 0.00
CA SER A 32 24.78 -11.26 -1.42
C SER A 32 26.06 -11.17 -2.27
N PRO A 33 26.51 -12.26 -2.93
CA PRO A 33 27.66 -12.21 -3.82
C PRO A 33 27.23 -11.65 -5.18
N ALA A 34 26.97 -10.35 -5.24
CA ALA A 34 26.79 -9.63 -6.49
C ALA A 34 28.05 -8.80 -6.77
N GLU A 35 28.86 -9.34 -7.69
CA GLU A 35 29.75 -8.62 -8.60
C GLU A 35 31.09 -8.11 -8.04
N ALA A 36 32.07 -9.03 -7.95
CA ALA A 36 33.48 -8.69 -7.90
C ALA A 36 33.97 -8.19 -9.29
N PRO A 37 34.75 -7.09 -9.37
CA PRO A 37 35.38 -6.69 -10.63
C PRO A 37 36.43 -7.73 -11.04
N ARG A 38 36.29 -8.23 -12.28
CA ARG A 38 37.24 -9.13 -12.94
C ARG A 38 38.65 -8.53 -12.92
N ARG A 39 39.58 -9.22 -12.27
CA ARG A 39 41.01 -8.91 -12.28
C ARG A 39 41.68 -9.88 -13.25
N ASP A 40 42.33 -9.35 -14.28
CA ASP A 40 43.09 -10.15 -15.26
C ASP A 40 44.19 -11.00 -14.59
N PRO A 41 44.45 -12.23 -15.07
CA PRO A 41 45.49 -13.08 -14.50
C PRO A 41 46.83 -12.79 -15.19
N LYS A 42 47.82 -12.30 -14.44
CA LYS A 42 49.21 -12.40 -14.86
C LYS A 42 50.12 -12.80 -13.70
N ALA A 43 50.58 -14.05 -13.81
CA ALA A 43 51.82 -14.64 -13.31
C ALA A 43 52.25 -14.33 -11.87
N GLY A 44 52.15 -15.37 -11.03
CA GLY A 44 52.89 -15.51 -9.78
C GLY A 44 53.02 -16.99 -9.44
N HIS A 45 54.14 -17.60 -9.85
CA HIS A 45 54.56 -18.93 -9.41
C HIS A 45 54.71 -18.98 -7.89
N GLY A 46 54.32 -20.11 -7.27
CA GLY A 46 54.75 -20.39 -5.91
C GLY A 46 53.98 -21.48 -5.17
N ALA A 47 54.35 -22.73 -5.45
CA ALA A 47 54.36 -23.86 -4.51
C ALA A 47 53.02 -24.50 -4.06
N ALA A 48 53.02 -25.83 -4.21
CA ALA A 48 52.13 -26.81 -3.58
C ALA A 48 50.73 -26.95 -4.16
N GLU A 49 50.66 -27.27 -5.46
CA GLU A 49 49.67 -28.23 -5.93
C GLU A 49 49.89 -29.54 -5.16
N THR A 50 49.14 -29.72 -4.07
CA THR A 50 49.04 -31.02 -3.40
C THR A 50 48.34 -31.94 -4.39
N ALA A 51 49.14 -32.65 -5.16
CA ALA A 51 48.73 -33.64 -6.13
C ALA A 51 47.82 -34.69 -5.46
N TRP A 52 46.53 -34.66 -5.77
CA TRP A 52 45.64 -35.80 -5.53
C TRP A 52 45.90 -36.83 -6.64
N ALA A 53 47.08 -37.45 -6.60
CA ALA A 53 47.30 -38.72 -7.27
C ALA A 53 46.88 -39.82 -6.29
N PRO A 54 46.11 -40.85 -6.71
CA PRO A 54 45.75 -41.96 -5.84
C PRO A 54 47.04 -42.69 -5.46
N ARG A 55 47.51 -42.51 -4.21
CA ARG A 55 48.57 -43.32 -3.64
C ARG A 55 48.01 -44.74 -3.47
N VAL A 56 48.37 -45.63 -4.38
CA VAL A 56 48.13 -47.06 -4.21
C VAL A 56 48.94 -47.50 -3.00
N VAL A 57 48.25 -47.72 -1.88
CA VAL A 57 48.82 -48.33 -0.67
C VAL A 57 49.12 -49.78 -1.03
N ALA A 58 50.40 -50.18 -0.96
CA ALA A 58 50.80 -51.58 -1.06
C ALA A 58 50.13 -52.36 0.09
N PRO A 59 49.59 -53.58 -0.16
CA PRO A 59 48.83 -54.29 0.85
C PRO A 59 49.71 -54.59 2.05
N ALA A 60 49.34 -54.05 3.21
CA ALA A 60 49.88 -54.49 4.48
C ALA A 60 49.61 -56.00 4.60
N GLY A 61 50.65 -56.78 4.94
CA GLY A 61 50.52 -58.20 5.23
C GLY A 61 49.46 -58.45 6.32
N PRO A 62 48.90 -59.68 6.40
CA PRO A 62 47.75 -59.97 7.24
C PRO A 62 48.05 -59.64 8.71
N SER A 63 47.46 -58.54 9.18
CA SER A 63 47.49 -58.14 10.58
C SER A 63 46.35 -58.86 11.31
N PRO A 64 46.63 -59.68 12.35
CA PRO A 64 45.59 -60.36 13.11
C PRO A 64 45.08 -59.41 14.20
N ALA A 65 44.26 -58.43 13.83
CA ALA A 65 43.51 -57.58 14.77
C ALA A 65 42.38 -56.82 14.05
N ALA A 66 41.44 -57.54 13.44
CA ALA A 66 40.32 -56.97 12.68
C ALA A 66 39.06 -56.71 13.55
N GLU A 67 39.21 -56.26 14.79
CA GLU A 67 38.04 -56.10 15.69
C GLU A 67 37.76 -54.67 16.20
N PRO A 68 38.73 -53.75 16.41
CA PRO A 68 38.41 -52.38 16.84
C PRO A 68 38.07 -51.41 15.68
N GLU A 69 38.78 -51.49 14.56
CA GLU A 69 38.57 -50.56 13.43
C GLU A 69 37.23 -50.79 12.71
N ASP A 70 36.79 -52.04 12.61
CA ASP A 70 35.51 -52.39 12.01
C ASP A 70 34.31 -51.95 12.89
N ALA A 71 34.52 -51.86 14.21
CA ALA A 71 33.53 -51.33 15.15
C ALA A 71 33.38 -49.80 15.01
N ASP A 72 34.49 -49.07 14.92
CA ASP A 72 34.50 -47.61 14.70
C ASP A 72 33.88 -47.24 13.34
N ILE A 73 34.17 -48.02 12.29
CA ILE A 73 33.55 -47.86 10.97
C ILE A 73 32.03 -48.09 11.04
N SER A 74 31.60 -49.11 11.79
CA SER A 74 30.17 -49.41 11.99
C SER A 74 29.46 -48.30 12.77
N GLU A 75 30.11 -47.71 13.76
CA GLU A 75 29.59 -46.57 14.52
C GLU A 75 29.42 -45.34 13.62
N LEU A 76 30.43 -44.99 12.82
CA LEU A 76 30.35 -43.89 11.85
C LEU A 76 29.27 -44.12 10.79
N MET A 77 29.07 -45.37 10.32
CA MET A 77 27.98 -45.70 9.40
C MET A 77 26.60 -45.53 10.05
N ALA A 78 26.45 -45.96 11.31
CA ALA A 78 25.22 -45.78 12.06
C ALA A 78 24.91 -44.31 12.28
N GLU A 79 25.91 -43.50 12.63
CA GLU A 79 25.79 -42.05 12.74
C GLU A 79 25.41 -41.42 11.39
N ASN A 80 26.06 -41.81 10.29
CA ASN A 80 25.76 -41.29 8.96
C ASN A 80 24.32 -41.61 8.53
N LEU A 81 23.83 -42.82 8.83
CA LEU A 81 22.44 -43.22 8.59
C LEU A 81 21.47 -42.40 9.45
N MET A 82 21.81 -42.17 10.72
CA MET A 82 21.00 -41.35 11.63
C MET A 82 20.94 -39.89 11.15
N LEU A 83 22.06 -39.30 10.76
CA LEU A 83 22.12 -37.93 10.25
C LEU A 83 21.34 -37.79 8.94
N LYS A 84 21.42 -38.79 8.05
CA LYS A 84 20.57 -38.84 6.84
C LYS A 84 19.08 -38.91 7.18
N ALA A 85 18.70 -39.67 8.21
CA ALA A 85 17.31 -39.73 8.67
C ALA A 85 16.86 -38.38 9.26
N LYS A 86 17.70 -37.74 10.11
CA LYS A 86 17.43 -36.41 10.66
C LYS A 86 17.30 -35.35 9.58
N LEU A 87 18.20 -35.34 8.59
CA LEU A 87 18.16 -34.40 7.47
C LEU A 87 16.86 -34.56 6.66
N ARG A 88 16.38 -35.79 6.46
CA ARG A 88 15.08 -36.03 5.80
C ARG A 88 13.91 -35.49 6.63
N LEU A 89 13.89 -35.76 7.93
CA LEU A 89 12.86 -35.22 8.82
C LEU A 89 12.86 -33.69 8.86
N GLU A 90 14.04 -33.08 8.84
CA GLU A 90 14.16 -31.62 8.77
C GLU A 90 13.68 -31.07 7.42
N ALA A 91 13.97 -31.75 6.32
CA ALA A 91 13.46 -31.37 5.00
C ALA A 91 11.93 -31.48 4.94
N GLU A 92 11.34 -32.57 5.44
CA GLU A 92 9.88 -32.74 5.52
C GLU A 92 9.24 -31.64 6.37
N ARG A 93 9.83 -31.31 7.53
CA ARG A 93 9.36 -30.20 8.37
C ARG A 93 9.47 -28.84 7.65
N GLN A 94 10.52 -28.63 6.86
CA GLN A 94 10.66 -27.41 6.06
C GLN A 94 9.57 -27.31 4.99
N ASP A 95 9.27 -28.41 4.30
CA ASP A 95 8.21 -28.47 3.30
C ASP A 95 6.83 -28.19 3.91
N GLU A 96 6.56 -28.73 5.10
CA GLU A 96 5.33 -28.46 5.87
C GLU A 96 5.20 -26.97 6.22
N LEU A 97 6.25 -26.37 6.76
CA LEU A 97 6.25 -24.95 7.11
C LEU A 97 6.10 -24.06 5.88
N GLN A 98 6.75 -24.41 4.77
CA GLN A 98 6.59 -23.71 3.51
C GLN A 98 5.15 -23.81 2.97
N ALA A 99 4.51 -24.98 3.10
CA ALA A 99 3.12 -25.16 2.68
C ALA A 99 2.16 -24.30 3.51
N ILE A 100 2.33 -24.25 4.84
CA ILE A 100 1.54 -23.41 5.74
C ILE A 100 1.73 -21.93 5.39
N LEU A 101 2.97 -21.47 5.27
CA LEU A 101 3.26 -20.09 4.93
C LEU A 101 2.68 -19.69 3.56
N ALA A 102 2.74 -20.59 2.57
CA ALA A 102 2.15 -20.34 1.26
C ALA A 102 0.62 -20.23 1.33
N GLU A 103 -0.06 -20.98 2.19
CA GLU A 103 -1.49 -20.85 2.45
C GLU A 103 -1.84 -19.53 3.15
N GLU A 104 -1.09 -19.15 4.18
CA GLU A 104 -1.28 -17.89 4.90
C GLU A 104 -1.09 -16.69 3.96
N ILE A 105 -0.06 -16.71 3.11
CA ILE A 105 0.16 -15.65 2.12
C ILE A 105 -1.01 -15.58 1.13
N ARG A 106 -1.56 -16.72 0.69
CA ARG A 106 -2.73 -16.75 -0.19
C ARG A 106 -3.97 -16.16 0.50
N THR A 107 -4.22 -16.57 1.74
CA THR A 107 -5.33 -16.09 2.56
C THR A 107 -5.23 -14.58 2.81
N LEU A 108 -4.08 -14.09 3.24
CA LEU A 108 -3.85 -12.65 3.48
C LEU A 108 -3.99 -11.85 2.19
N ARG A 109 -3.49 -12.37 1.07
CA ARG A 109 -3.63 -11.71 -0.23
C ARG A 109 -5.10 -11.60 -0.65
N ALA A 110 -5.87 -12.69 -0.51
CA ALA A 110 -7.29 -12.68 -0.81
C ALA A 110 -8.04 -11.66 0.06
N HIS A 111 -7.77 -11.66 1.36
CA HIS A 111 -8.37 -10.69 2.29
C HIS A 111 -8.04 -9.24 1.92
N ILE A 112 -6.77 -8.92 1.63
CA ILE A 112 -6.37 -7.58 1.18
C ILE A 112 -7.05 -7.21 -0.15
N GLN A 113 -7.21 -8.15 -1.07
CA GLN A 113 -7.91 -7.91 -2.33
C GLN A 113 -9.38 -7.58 -2.10
N ASP A 114 -10.05 -8.30 -1.20
CA ASP A 114 -11.43 -8.02 -0.82
C ASP A 114 -11.57 -6.65 -0.14
N GLU A 115 -10.65 -6.32 0.77
CA GLU A 115 -10.63 -4.99 1.42
C GLU A 115 -10.41 -3.86 0.41
N ILE A 116 -9.50 -4.04 -0.55
CA ILE A 116 -9.29 -3.07 -1.64
C ILE A 116 -10.58 -2.91 -2.46
N GLY A 117 -11.23 -4.02 -2.82
CA GLY A 117 -12.51 -3.99 -3.53
C GLY A 117 -13.58 -3.21 -2.77
N SER A 118 -13.74 -3.49 -1.47
CA SER A 118 -14.67 -2.78 -0.60
C SER A 118 -14.36 -1.28 -0.50
N LEU A 119 -13.09 -0.90 -0.42
CA LEU A 119 -12.69 0.52 -0.40
C LEU A 119 -12.97 1.22 -1.73
N ASP A 120 -12.80 0.53 -2.85
CA ASP A 120 -13.08 1.09 -4.17
C ASP A 120 -14.58 1.27 -4.41
N GLU A 121 -15.42 0.35 -3.93
CA GLU A 121 -16.88 0.49 -3.90
C GLU A 121 -17.29 1.73 -3.08
N LEU A 122 -16.78 1.88 -1.86
CA LEU A 122 -17.06 3.06 -1.03
C LEU A 122 -16.59 4.38 -1.67
N ARG A 123 -15.46 4.37 -2.39
CA ARG A 123 -15.00 5.55 -3.15
C ARG A 123 -15.94 5.88 -4.30
N ALA A 124 -16.47 4.88 -5.00
CA ALA A 124 -17.44 5.07 -6.07
C ALA A 124 -18.75 5.66 -5.52
N GLU A 125 -19.27 5.12 -4.42
CA GLU A 125 -20.46 5.66 -3.73
C GLU A 125 -20.25 7.11 -3.29
N GLN A 126 -19.08 7.44 -2.71
CA GLN A 126 -18.77 8.82 -2.35
C GLN A 126 -18.72 9.77 -3.56
N ALA A 127 -18.22 9.29 -4.70
CA ALA A 127 -18.19 10.08 -5.92
C ALA A 127 -19.61 10.33 -6.45
N GLU A 128 -20.48 9.32 -6.41
CA GLU A 128 -21.88 9.43 -6.78
C GLU A 128 -22.63 10.43 -5.88
N ILE A 129 -22.52 10.29 -4.56
CA ILE A 129 -23.15 11.21 -3.61
C ILE A 129 -22.68 12.66 -3.82
N ARG A 130 -21.39 12.86 -4.13
CA ARG A 130 -20.88 14.21 -4.46
C ARG A 130 -21.49 14.73 -5.76
N ALA A 131 -21.59 13.90 -6.79
CA ALA A 131 -22.20 14.29 -8.06
C ALA A 131 -23.68 14.65 -7.88
N GLU A 132 -24.43 13.87 -7.10
CA GLU A 132 -25.82 14.18 -6.76
C GLU A 132 -25.95 15.50 -5.98
N ARG A 133 -25.10 15.72 -4.99
CA ARG A 133 -25.08 16.98 -4.22
C ARG A 133 -24.82 18.20 -5.12
N GLU A 134 -23.90 18.09 -6.06
CA GLU A 134 -23.66 19.16 -7.03
C GLU A 134 -24.86 19.36 -7.96
N ARG A 135 -25.52 18.30 -8.42
CA ARG A 135 -26.77 18.42 -9.20
C ARG A 135 -27.84 19.18 -8.39
N PHE A 136 -28.12 18.76 -7.16
CA PHE A 136 -29.09 19.46 -6.31
C PHE A 136 -28.70 20.91 -6.03
N LYS A 137 -27.41 21.20 -5.87
CA LYS A 137 -26.93 22.57 -5.70
C LYS A 137 -27.22 23.41 -6.95
N THR A 138 -26.89 22.91 -8.14
CA THR A 138 -27.16 23.61 -9.40
C THR A 138 -28.66 23.83 -9.64
N GLU A 139 -29.52 22.85 -9.29
CA GLU A 139 -30.97 23.00 -9.35
C GLU A 139 -31.48 24.08 -8.40
N ARG A 140 -30.95 24.12 -7.17
CA ARG A 140 -31.31 25.15 -6.19
C ARG A 140 -30.89 26.54 -6.63
N GLU A 141 -29.70 26.68 -7.20
CA GLU A 141 -29.19 27.94 -7.76
C GLU A 141 -30.07 28.40 -8.92
N ARG A 142 -30.44 27.48 -9.83
CA ARG A 142 -31.36 27.76 -10.93
C ARG A 142 -32.73 28.24 -10.44
N ALA A 143 -33.33 27.53 -9.48
CA ALA A 143 -34.60 27.93 -8.89
C ALA A 143 -34.52 29.27 -8.14
N ALA A 144 -33.38 29.59 -7.53
CA ALA A 144 -33.15 30.90 -6.91
C ALA A 144 -33.08 32.02 -7.96
N ALA A 145 -32.38 31.80 -9.07
CA ALA A 145 -32.31 32.74 -10.18
C ALA A 145 -33.69 32.97 -10.81
N GLU A 146 -34.45 31.91 -11.07
CA GLU A 146 -35.84 31.99 -11.58
C GLU A 146 -36.74 32.79 -10.63
N ARG A 147 -36.67 32.54 -9.32
CA ARG A 147 -37.41 33.35 -8.33
C ARG A 147 -37.00 34.82 -8.36
N SER A 148 -35.71 35.12 -8.46
CA SER A 148 -35.23 36.50 -8.54
C SER A 148 -35.75 37.21 -9.79
N ALA A 149 -35.80 36.51 -10.93
CA ALA A 149 -36.34 37.06 -12.17
C ALA A 149 -37.85 37.38 -12.03
N LEU A 150 -38.64 36.44 -11.51
CA LEU A 150 -40.07 36.65 -11.29
C LEU A 150 -40.37 37.80 -10.31
N VAL A 151 -39.55 37.97 -9.28
CA VAL A 151 -39.65 39.11 -8.36
C VAL A 151 -39.39 40.43 -9.11
N GLY A 152 -38.35 40.47 -9.95
CA GLY A 152 -38.04 41.63 -10.79
C GLY A 152 -39.18 41.97 -11.76
N GLU A 153 -39.74 40.99 -12.45
CA GLU A 153 -40.89 41.17 -13.34
C GLU A 153 -42.12 41.71 -12.61
N ARG A 154 -42.43 41.15 -11.43
CA ARG A 154 -43.53 41.62 -10.58
C ARG A 154 -43.34 43.09 -10.18
N ASP A 155 -42.12 43.47 -9.82
CA ASP A 155 -41.83 44.83 -9.38
C ASP A 155 -41.91 45.82 -10.55
N ALA A 156 -41.44 45.44 -11.74
CA ALA A 156 -41.63 46.23 -12.96
C ALA A 156 -43.12 46.43 -13.32
N LEU A 157 -43.94 45.38 -13.20
CA LEU A 157 -45.40 45.49 -13.44
C LEU A 157 -46.09 46.39 -12.41
N ARG A 158 -45.62 46.42 -11.15
CA ARG A 158 -46.13 47.33 -10.12
C ARG A 158 -45.78 48.78 -10.43
N GLU A 159 -44.55 49.04 -10.85
CA GLU A 159 -44.11 50.37 -11.30
C GLU A 159 -44.94 50.85 -12.50
N GLU A 160 -45.17 49.98 -13.49
CA GLU A 160 -45.99 50.32 -14.65
C GLU A 160 -47.43 50.66 -14.24
N ARG A 161 -48.03 49.84 -13.37
CA ARG A 161 -49.37 50.11 -12.82
C ARG A 161 -49.43 51.46 -12.10
N ASP A 162 -48.44 51.76 -11.27
CA ASP A 162 -48.40 52.99 -10.49
C ASP A 162 -48.23 54.22 -11.39
N LEU A 163 -47.43 54.08 -12.46
CA LEU A 163 -47.31 55.10 -13.51
C LEU A 163 -48.65 55.33 -14.23
N TRP A 164 -49.34 54.26 -14.64
CA TRP A 164 -50.65 54.36 -15.28
C TRP A 164 -51.68 55.03 -14.36
N ARG A 165 -51.69 54.67 -13.08
CA ARG A 165 -52.54 55.30 -12.07
C ARG A 165 -52.25 56.80 -11.95
N ALA A 166 -50.99 57.19 -11.79
CA ALA A 166 -50.60 58.59 -11.72
C ALA A 166 -51.01 59.37 -12.99
N ARG A 167 -50.86 58.77 -14.16
CA ARG A 167 -51.31 59.36 -15.43
C ARG A 167 -52.82 59.57 -15.47
N THR A 168 -53.60 58.59 -15.01
CA THR A 168 -55.07 58.73 -14.95
C THR A 168 -55.50 59.79 -13.94
N GLU A 169 -54.86 59.87 -12.78
CA GLU A 169 -55.12 60.90 -11.77
C GLU A 169 -54.82 62.30 -12.31
N ALA A 170 -53.68 62.48 -12.98
CA ALA A 170 -53.29 63.74 -13.61
C ALA A 170 -54.27 64.19 -14.71
N LEU A 171 -54.78 63.25 -15.52
CA LEU A 171 -55.78 63.56 -16.55
C LEU A 171 -57.15 63.92 -15.95
N ALA A 172 -57.50 63.36 -14.80
CA ALA A 172 -58.77 63.64 -14.12
C ALA A 172 -58.76 64.97 -13.36
N GLN A 173 -57.59 65.43 -12.90
CA GLN A 173 -57.42 66.60 -12.06
C GLN A 173 -58.04 67.92 -12.58
N PRO A 174 -57.93 68.27 -13.88
CA PRO A 174 -58.54 69.48 -14.44
C PRO A 174 -60.07 69.48 -14.39
N LEU A 175 -60.70 68.30 -14.54
CA LEU A 175 -62.16 68.16 -14.52
C LEU A 175 -62.74 68.52 -13.15
N PHE A 176 -62.04 68.17 -12.07
CA PHE A 176 -62.46 68.47 -10.70
C PHE A 176 -62.07 69.86 -10.19
N GLN A 177 -61.19 70.58 -10.89
CA GLN A 177 -60.84 71.97 -10.56
C GLN A 177 -61.86 72.98 -11.11
N MET A 178 -62.52 72.70 -12.24
CA MET A 178 -63.55 73.59 -12.81
C MET A 178 -64.85 73.67 -12.01
N GLN A 179 -65.18 72.65 -11.19
CA GLN A 179 -66.41 72.63 -10.38
C GLN A 179 -66.30 73.38 -9.04
N LYS A 180 -65.14 73.94 -8.68
CA LYS A 180 -64.90 74.65 -7.41
C LYS A 180 -64.89 76.18 -7.50
N ARG A 181 -65.36 76.77 -8.60
CA ARG A 181 -65.50 78.24 -8.77
C ARG A 181 -66.95 78.67 -8.82
#